data_AF-A0A5E4E576-F1
#
_entry.id   AF-A0A5E4E576-F1
#
_cell.length_a   1.000
_cell.length_b   1.000
_cell.length_c   1.000
_cell.angle_alpha   90.00
_cell.angle_beta   90.00
_cell.angle_gamma   90.00
#
_symmetry.space_group_name_H-M   'P 1'
#
loop_
_entity.id
_entity.type
_entity.pdbx_description
1 polymer ?
#
loop_
_entity_poly.entity_id
_entity_poly.type
_entity_poly.pdbx_seq_one_letter_code
_entity_poly.pdbx_strand_id
1 'polypeptide(L)'
;MGVSNKESRQFNEDSMEEDDLEDVSEPESEPESEDEEDVKLTEPSKKAIFNRDGLLDKLGDISWPENAGWVHKLSVDIDQEQQVDVNDDLTRELAFYTQALEGTRKAFEKLQSMGLPFLRPEDYYAEMVKTDSHMERVKSRLLVEKKKIEEADERRKARDAKKLSKEIQAQKLKERAKQKKEDIESVKKWRKQRQQSGFAGGDKGSELDLAFEDGKPFEKSSNKRPGVAPGDRSGGKARQGVKVGKKPKKRDIKDSKFGYGGRKGSKKQNMAETTNELRGFNKDSLSGNKKRKR
;
A
#
# COMPACT_ATOMS: atom_id res chain seq x y z
N MET A 1 22.14 -16.10 63.82
CA MET A 1 21.18 -16.61 62.82
C MET A 1 19.90 -15.83 63.01
N GLY A 2 19.50 -15.02 62.03
CA GLY A 2 18.35 -14.14 62.17
C GLY A 2 17.95 -13.63 60.78
N VAL A 3 16.74 -14.02 60.38
CA VAL A 3 16.19 -14.02 59.03
C VAL A 3 15.83 -12.60 58.58
N SER A 4 16.20 -12.23 57.34
CA SER A 4 15.82 -10.97 56.71
C SER A 4 14.41 -11.06 56.12
N ASN A 5 13.49 -10.27 56.67
CA ASN A 5 12.14 -10.07 56.16
C ASN A 5 12.19 -9.09 54.97
N LYS A 6 11.70 -9.50 53.80
CA LYS A 6 11.68 -8.71 52.56
C LYS A 6 10.24 -8.28 52.29
N GLU A 7 9.94 -7.00 52.52
CA GLU A 7 8.65 -6.41 52.18
C GLU A 7 8.47 -6.34 50.65
N SER A 8 7.41 -6.98 50.17
CA SER A 8 6.92 -6.92 48.80
C SER A 8 6.07 -5.65 48.61
N ARG A 9 6.58 -4.71 47.82
CA ARG A 9 5.78 -3.61 47.27
C ARG A 9 4.95 -4.15 46.09
N GLN A 10 3.65 -4.32 46.32
CA GLN A 10 2.65 -4.50 45.28
C GLN A 10 2.58 -3.23 44.42
N PHE A 11 2.84 -3.36 43.13
CA PHE A 11 2.45 -2.37 42.12
C PHE A 11 1.12 -2.85 41.52
N ASN A 12 0.09 -1.99 41.60
CA ASN A 12 -1.19 -2.21 40.96
C ASN A 12 -1.00 -2.32 39.44
N GLU A 13 -1.42 -3.45 38.90
CA GLU A 13 -1.57 -3.74 37.48
C GLU A 13 -2.97 -3.25 37.08
N ASP A 14 -3.08 -1.96 36.73
CA ASP A 14 -4.31 -1.39 36.20
C ASP A 14 -4.41 -1.73 34.70
N SER A 15 -5.19 -2.78 34.43
CA SER A 15 -6.11 -2.94 33.30
C SER A 15 -5.70 -2.27 31.98
N MET A 16 -4.90 -2.96 31.18
CA MET A 16 -4.88 -2.74 29.73
C MET A 16 -6.21 -3.25 29.17
N GLU A 17 -7.08 -2.33 28.77
CA GLU A 17 -8.25 -2.62 27.94
C GLU A 17 -7.78 -3.27 26.63
N GLU A 18 -7.88 -4.60 26.58
CA GLU A 18 -7.97 -5.39 25.36
C GLU A 18 -9.32 -5.11 24.71
N ASP A 19 -9.43 -4.04 23.91
CA ASP A 19 -10.66 -3.78 23.18
C ASP A 19 -10.39 -2.90 21.93
N ASP A 20 -9.65 -3.44 20.94
CA ASP A 20 -9.76 -2.99 19.54
C ASP A 20 -9.09 -3.93 18.50
N LEU A 21 -9.14 -5.25 18.70
CA LEU A 21 -8.64 -6.23 17.72
C LEU A 21 -9.74 -6.77 16.78
N GLU A 22 -10.92 -6.14 16.76
CA GLU A 22 -12.15 -6.74 16.19
C GLU A 22 -12.60 -6.16 14.84
N ASP A 23 -11.70 -5.62 14.01
CA ASP A 23 -12.03 -5.36 12.59
C ASP A 23 -10.81 -5.56 11.66
N VAL A 24 -10.23 -6.75 11.73
CA VAL A 24 -9.61 -7.35 10.54
C VAL A 24 -10.68 -8.24 9.93
N SER A 25 -11.59 -7.63 9.18
CA SER A 25 -12.37 -8.34 8.18
C SER A 25 -11.40 -8.85 7.13
N GLU A 26 -10.90 -10.07 7.35
CA GLU A 26 -10.36 -10.91 6.28
C GLU A 26 -11.34 -10.83 5.12
N PRO A 27 -10.90 -10.46 3.91
CA PRO A 27 -11.74 -10.71 2.75
C PRO A 27 -11.88 -12.24 2.71
N GLU A 28 -13.11 -12.74 2.88
CA GLU A 28 -13.47 -14.14 2.65
C GLU A 28 -12.76 -14.60 1.38
N SER A 29 -11.65 -15.31 1.56
CA SER A 29 -11.12 -16.21 0.57
C SER A 29 -12.20 -17.27 0.45
N GLU A 30 -13.02 -17.16 -0.60
CA GLU A 30 -13.76 -18.32 -1.09
C GLU A 30 -12.77 -19.48 -1.11
N PRO A 31 -13.07 -20.61 -0.45
CA PRO A 31 -12.31 -21.82 -0.73
C PRO A 31 -12.73 -22.20 -2.14
N GLU A 32 -11.97 -21.76 -3.15
CA GLU A 32 -11.71 -22.67 -4.25
C GLU A 32 -11.11 -23.89 -3.56
N SER A 33 -11.94 -24.91 -3.39
CA SER A 33 -11.49 -26.27 -3.17
C SER A 33 -10.61 -26.61 -4.37
N GLU A 34 -9.34 -26.18 -4.32
CA GLU A 34 -8.25 -27.04 -4.70
C GLU A 34 -8.44 -28.26 -3.80
N ASP A 35 -9.24 -29.20 -4.29
CA ASP A 35 -9.05 -30.57 -3.91
C ASP A 35 -7.55 -30.79 -4.09
N GLU A 36 -6.83 -30.78 -2.97
CA GLU A 36 -5.61 -31.55 -2.82
C GLU A 36 -6.04 -32.96 -3.19
N GLU A 37 -6.10 -33.24 -4.49
CA GLU A 37 -5.78 -34.54 -5.02
C GLU A 37 -4.35 -34.76 -4.56
N ASP A 38 -4.21 -35.16 -3.30
CA ASP A 38 -3.15 -36.03 -2.83
C ASP A 38 -3.08 -37.09 -3.89
N VAL A 39 -2.16 -36.89 -4.84
CA VAL A 39 -1.93 -37.78 -5.95
C VAL A 39 -1.49 -39.05 -5.26
N LYS A 40 -2.45 -39.97 -5.03
CA LYS A 40 -2.20 -41.23 -4.36
C LYS A 40 -1.09 -41.88 -5.15
N LEU A 41 0.13 -41.80 -4.61
CA LEU A 41 1.29 -42.46 -5.18
C LEU A 41 0.87 -43.91 -5.31
N THR A 42 0.76 -44.38 -6.55
CA THR A 42 0.33 -45.73 -6.81
C THR A 42 1.29 -46.66 -6.09
N GLU A 43 0.83 -47.30 -5.02
CA GLU A 43 1.68 -48.19 -4.25
C GLU A 43 2.24 -49.24 -5.21
N PRO A 44 3.57 -49.47 -5.21
CA PRO A 44 4.18 -50.44 -6.09
C PRO A 44 3.51 -51.79 -5.83
N SER A 45 3.04 -52.42 -6.92
CA SER A 45 2.48 -53.76 -6.87
C SER A 45 3.40 -54.67 -6.05
N LYS A 46 2.84 -55.46 -5.12
CA LYS A 46 3.58 -56.40 -4.26
C LYS A 46 4.40 -57.45 -5.04
N LYS A 47 4.26 -57.49 -6.37
CA LYS A 47 5.00 -58.35 -7.31
C LYS A 47 6.04 -57.59 -8.15
N ALA A 48 6.35 -56.33 -7.84
CA ALA A 48 7.34 -55.55 -8.56
C ALA A 48 8.74 -56.15 -8.32
N ILE A 49 9.21 -56.94 -9.27
CA ILE A 49 10.60 -57.41 -9.32
C ILE A 49 11.40 -56.35 -10.08
N PHE A 50 12.50 -55.88 -9.52
CA PHE A 50 13.42 -54.95 -10.17
C PHE A 50 14.16 -55.67 -11.31
N ASN A 51 13.56 -55.71 -12.50
CA ASN A 51 14.19 -56.25 -13.70
C ASN A 51 15.07 -55.18 -14.36
N ARG A 52 16.35 -55.14 -14.00
CA ARG A 52 17.32 -54.20 -14.55
C ARG A 52 17.53 -54.38 -16.06
N ASP A 53 17.61 -55.61 -16.53
CA ASP A 53 17.95 -55.92 -17.93
C ASP A 53 16.81 -55.47 -18.86
N GLY A 54 15.56 -55.75 -18.48
CA GLY A 54 14.39 -55.27 -19.24
C GLY A 54 14.22 -53.75 -19.22
N LEU A 55 14.71 -53.04 -18.20
CA LEU A 55 14.73 -51.58 -18.17
C LEU A 55 15.78 -51.02 -19.13
N LEU A 56 16.96 -51.64 -19.21
CA LEU A 56 18.02 -51.24 -20.14
C LEU A 56 17.64 -51.50 -21.59
N ASP A 57 17.00 -52.64 -21.89
CA ASP A 57 16.49 -52.93 -23.24
C ASP A 57 15.48 -51.85 -23.70
N LYS A 58 14.50 -51.53 -22.85
CA LYS A 58 13.52 -50.48 -23.16
C LYS A 58 14.14 -49.09 -23.23
N LEU A 59 15.16 -48.81 -22.42
CA LEU A 59 15.89 -47.55 -22.52
C LEU A 59 16.57 -47.46 -23.88
N GLY A 60 17.15 -48.55 -24.38
CA GLY A 60 17.71 -48.63 -25.74
C GLY A 60 16.66 -48.28 -26.80
N ASP A 61 15.47 -48.87 -26.72
CA ASP A 61 14.39 -48.63 -27.68
C ASP A 61 13.85 -47.18 -27.69
N ILE A 62 13.84 -46.52 -26.52
CA ILE A 62 13.26 -45.16 -26.35
C ILE A 62 14.33 -44.07 -26.50
N SER A 63 15.60 -44.40 -26.26
CA SER A 63 16.68 -43.42 -26.23
C SER A 63 16.86 -42.69 -27.56
N TRP A 64 17.15 -41.39 -27.48
CA TRP A 64 17.50 -40.60 -28.65
C TRP A 64 18.88 -41.02 -29.18
N PRO A 65 19.10 -41.01 -30.51
CA PRO A 65 20.41 -41.26 -31.08
C PRO A 65 21.45 -40.28 -30.52
N GLU A 66 22.66 -40.77 -30.24
CA GLU A 66 23.74 -39.98 -29.62
C GLU A 66 24.13 -38.76 -30.48
N ASN A 67 23.98 -38.87 -31.80
CA ASN A 67 24.28 -37.81 -32.76
C ASN A 67 23.26 -36.66 -32.82
N ALA A 68 22.15 -36.73 -32.09
CA ALA A 68 21.17 -35.65 -32.07
C ALA A 68 21.76 -34.41 -31.38
N GLY A 69 21.85 -33.30 -32.13
CA GLY A 69 22.30 -32.02 -31.61
C GLY A 69 21.46 -31.54 -30.42
N TRP A 70 22.09 -30.81 -29.51
CA TRP A 70 21.47 -30.40 -28.25
C TRP A 70 20.18 -29.58 -28.44
N VAL A 71 20.04 -28.84 -29.54
CA VAL A 71 18.83 -28.05 -29.88
C VAL A 71 17.57 -28.91 -29.98
N HIS A 72 17.69 -30.20 -30.29
CA HIS A 72 16.54 -31.11 -30.31
C HIS A 72 16.18 -31.67 -28.94
N LYS A 73 17.15 -31.72 -28.02
CA LYS A 73 16.98 -32.25 -26.66
C LYS A 73 16.52 -31.16 -25.68
N LEU A 74 17.13 -29.97 -25.76
CA LEU A 74 16.95 -28.81 -24.87
C LEU A 74 16.97 -29.16 -23.37
N SER A 75 17.57 -30.30 -23.01
CA SER A 75 17.71 -30.75 -21.64
C SER A 75 19.05 -30.32 -21.07
N VAL A 76 19.06 -29.96 -19.79
CA VAL A 76 20.27 -29.67 -19.03
C VAL A 76 20.14 -30.40 -17.70
N ASP A 77 21.02 -31.38 -17.51
CA ASP A 77 21.11 -32.12 -16.27
C ASP A 77 22.00 -31.35 -15.29
N ILE A 78 21.55 -31.23 -14.05
CA ILE A 78 22.23 -30.50 -12.99
C ILE A 78 22.25 -31.41 -11.78
N ASP A 79 23.45 -31.76 -11.35
CA ASP A 79 23.65 -32.54 -10.15
C ASP A 79 23.49 -31.62 -8.95
N GLN A 80 22.35 -31.71 -8.28
CA GLN A 80 22.14 -31.06 -6.99
C GLN A 80 22.74 -31.95 -5.89
N GLU A 81 23.84 -31.51 -5.29
CA GLU A 81 24.46 -32.21 -4.15
C GLU A 81 23.75 -31.91 -2.82
N GLN A 82 22.86 -30.92 -2.79
CA GLN A 82 22.30 -30.39 -1.56
C GLN A 82 21.10 -31.24 -1.10
N GLN A 83 21.27 -31.93 0.03
CA GLN A 83 20.17 -32.63 0.70
C GLN A 83 19.22 -31.59 1.32
N VAL A 84 18.03 -31.49 0.76
CA VAL A 84 16.96 -30.62 1.24
C VAL A 84 16.01 -31.44 2.12
N ASP A 85 15.59 -30.88 3.25
CA ASP A 85 14.54 -31.50 4.06
C ASP A 85 13.20 -31.38 3.33
N VAL A 86 12.51 -32.50 3.15
CA VAL A 86 11.25 -32.58 2.39
C VAL A 86 10.14 -31.78 3.07
N ASN A 87 10.20 -31.61 4.40
CA ASN A 87 9.14 -30.96 5.18
C ASN A 87 9.29 -29.44 5.27
N ASP A 88 10.44 -28.88 4.93
CA ASP A 88 10.67 -27.44 4.91
C ASP A 88 10.46 -26.90 3.48
N ASP A 89 9.26 -26.41 3.23
CA ASP A 89 8.85 -25.95 1.91
C ASP A 89 9.68 -24.76 1.41
N LEU A 90 10.06 -23.83 2.30
CA LEU A 90 10.76 -22.62 1.89
C LEU A 90 12.18 -22.94 1.39
N THR A 91 12.90 -23.82 2.08
CA THR A 91 14.24 -24.23 1.62
C THR A 91 14.17 -25.12 0.39
N ARG A 92 13.10 -25.91 0.25
CA ARG A 92 12.83 -26.72 -0.93
C ARG A 92 12.52 -25.90 -2.17
N GLU A 93 11.65 -24.91 -2.07
CA GLU A 93 11.35 -23.99 -3.16
C GLU A 93 12.59 -23.19 -3.59
N LEU A 94 13.43 -22.78 -2.64
CA LEU A 94 14.69 -22.13 -2.95
C LEU A 94 15.65 -23.07 -3.70
N ALA A 95 15.71 -24.36 -3.36
CA ALA A 95 16.53 -25.33 -4.08
C ALA A 95 16.04 -25.58 -5.51
N PHE A 96 14.73 -25.68 -5.72
CA PHE A 96 14.15 -25.79 -7.06
C PHE A 96 14.45 -24.54 -7.89
N TYR A 97 14.30 -23.36 -7.27
CA TYR A 97 14.62 -22.09 -7.91
C TYR A 97 16.09 -22.00 -8.32
N THR A 98 17.03 -22.36 -7.45
CA THR A 98 18.47 -22.27 -7.75
C THR A 98 18.88 -23.24 -8.86
N GLN A 99 18.32 -24.45 -8.89
CA GLN A 99 18.56 -25.41 -9.98
C GLN A 99 17.98 -24.93 -11.31
N ALA A 100 16.75 -24.42 -11.32
CA ALA A 100 16.16 -23.86 -12.54
C ALA A 100 17.00 -22.68 -13.06
N LEU A 101 17.50 -21.83 -12.17
CA LEU A 101 18.34 -20.69 -12.51
C LEU A 101 19.70 -21.13 -13.10
N GLU A 102 20.38 -22.10 -12.48
CA GLU A 102 21.65 -22.62 -12.98
C GLU A 102 21.47 -23.32 -14.35
N GLY A 103 20.39 -24.08 -14.52
CA GLY A 103 20.04 -24.73 -15.78
C GLY A 103 19.80 -23.72 -16.89
N THR A 104 19.08 -22.66 -16.57
CA THR A 104 18.82 -21.55 -17.50
C THR A 104 20.13 -20.86 -17.91
N ARG A 105 21.07 -20.65 -16.98
CA ARG A 105 22.40 -20.08 -17.31
C ARG A 105 23.20 -20.96 -18.25
N LYS A 106 23.30 -22.26 -17.95
CA LYS A 106 23.97 -23.25 -18.81
C LYS A 106 23.32 -23.32 -20.20
N ALA A 107 21.99 -23.28 -20.26
CA ALA A 107 21.26 -23.27 -21.52
C ALA A 107 21.51 -21.98 -22.33
N PHE A 108 21.57 -20.83 -21.65
CA PHE A 108 21.86 -19.54 -22.26
C PHE A 108 23.24 -19.54 -22.94
N GLU A 109 24.28 -20.02 -22.25
CA GLU A 109 25.64 -20.09 -22.79
C GLU A 109 25.70 -20.96 -24.06
N LYS A 110 24.99 -22.10 -24.06
CA LYS A 110 24.86 -22.97 -25.23
C LYS A 110 24.10 -22.28 -26.38
N LEU A 111 22.99 -21.59 -26.10
CA LEU A 111 22.24 -20.87 -27.15
C LEU A 111 23.04 -19.71 -27.73
N GLN A 112 23.79 -18.99 -26.88
CA GLN A 112 24.64 -17.88 -27.30
C GLN A 112 25.80 -18.36 -28.17
N SER A 113 26.48 -19.45 -27.81
CA SER A 113 27.54 -20.05 -28.63
C SER A 113 27.05 -20.54 -30.00
N MET A 114 25.78 -20.95 -30.10
CA MET A 114 25.13 -21.32 -31.36
C MET A 114 24.61 -20.11 -32.16
N GLY A 115 24.61 -18.90 -31.57
CA GLY A 115 24.10 -17.69 -32.21
C GLY A 115 22.58 -17.66 -32.37
N LEU A 116 21.83 -18.40 -31.55
CA LEU A 116 20.37 -18.45 -31.63
C LEU A 116 19.71 -17.36 -30.76
N PRO A 117 18.70 -16.63 -31.28
CA PRO A 117 17.94 -15.69 -30.47
C PRO A 117 17.05 -16.44 -29.48
N PHE A 118 17.15 -16.09 -28.20
CA PHE A 118 16.40 -16.77 -27.13
C PHE A 118 15.54 -15.82 -26.29
N LEU A 119 15.78 -14.50 -26.33
CA LEU A 119 14.91 -13.52 -25.68
C LEU A 119 13.68 -13.27 -26.55
N ARG A 120 12.50 -13.27 -25.93
CA ARG A 120 11.27 -12.85 -26.59
C ARG A 120 11.31 -11.33 -26.82
N PRO A 121 11.25 -10.84 -28.06
CA PRO A 121 11.14 -9.41 -28.35
C PRO A 121 9.86 -8.81 -27.74
N GLU A 122 9.91 -7.56 -27.31
CA GLU A 122 8.73 -6.87 -26.73
C GLU A 122 7.61 -6.63 -27.76
N ASP A 123 7.99 -6.52 -29.04
CA ASP A 123 7.07 -6.29 -30.16
C ASP A 123 6.50 -7.59 -30.77
N TYR A 124 6.82 -8.75 -30.19
CA TYR A 124 6.32 -10.03 -30.66
C TYR A 124 5.07 -10.47 -29.88
N TYR A 125 3.90 -10.17 -30.42
CA TYR A 125 2.60 -10.56 -29.85
C TYR A 125 2.16 -11.92 -30.38
N ALA A 126 2.24 -12.94 -29.53
CA ALA A 126 1.75 -14.29 -29.78
C ALA A 126 0.88 -14.76 -28.59
N GLU A 127 0.13 -15.84 -28.79
CA GLU A 127 -0.68 -16.44 -27.74
C GLU A 127 0.21 -16.91 -26.59
N MET A 128 -0.11 -16.44 -25.38
CA MET A 128 0.59 -16.78 -24.14
C MET A 128 -0.21 -17.85 -23.39
N VAL A 129 0.47 -18.63 -22.55
CA VAL A 129 -0.17 -19.69 -21.72
C VAL A 129 -1.32 -19.15 -20.86
N LYS A 130 -1.20 -17.91 -20.37
CA LYS A 130 -2.22 -17.22 -19.59
C LYS A 130 -2.75 -16.02 -20.39
N THR A 131 -4.06 -15.83 -20.35
CA THR A 131 -4.74 -14.69 -21.01
C THR A 131 -4.45 -13.38 -20.29
N ASP A 132 -4.48 -12.28 -21.04
CA ASP A 132 -4.25 -10.94 -20.49
C ASP A 132 -5.27 -10.57 -19.41
N SER A 133 -6.53 -10.99 -19.58
CA SER A 133 -7.59 -10.76 -18.59
C SER A 133 -7.33 -11.49 -17.27
N HIS A 134 -6.70 -12.66 -17.29
CA HIS A 134 -6.25 -13.34 -16.09
C HIS A 134 -5.07 -12.60 -15.44
N MET A 135 -4.08 -12.19 -16.24
CA MET A 135 -2.91 -11.44 -15.72
C MET A 135 -3.27 -10.06 -15.16
N GLU A 136 -4.29 -9.40 -15.70
CA GLU A 136 -4.82 -8.16 -15.15
C GLU A 136 -5.41 -8.36 -13.74
N ARG A 137 -6.15 -9.46 -13.52
CA ARG A 137 -6.66 -9.80 -12.18
C ARG A 137 -5.52 -10.04 -11.19
N VAL A 138 -4.49 -10.82 -11.58
CA VAL A 138 -3.31 -11.05 -10.73
C VAL A 138 -2.62 -9.73 -10.38
N LYS A 139 -2.35 -8.88 -11.37
CA LYS A 139 -1.78 -7.53 -11.14
C LYS A 139 -2.65 -6.69 -10.22
N SER A 140 -3.97 -6.74 -10.38
CA SER A 140 -4.90 -5.99 -9.52
C SER A 140 -4.80 -6.43 -8.05
N ARG A 141 -4.69 -7.73 -7.77
CA ARG A 141 -4.51 -8.28 -6.41
C ARG A 141 -3.19 -7.83 -5.78
N LEU A 142 -2.09 -7.93 -6.53
CA LEU A 142 -0.77 -7.46 -6.07
C LEU A 142 -0.75 -5.96 -5.74
N LEU A 143 -1.42 -5.13 -6.54
CA LEU A 143 -1.54 -3.69 -6.26
C LEU A 143 -2.38 -3.40 -5.02
N VAL A 144 -3.41 -4.20 -4.74
CA VAL A 144 -4.21 -4.08 -3.51
C VAL A 144 -3.38 -4.47 -2.30
N GLU A 145 -2.65 -5.58 -2.35
CA GLU A 145 -1.76 -6.02 -1.26
C GLU A 145 -0.67 -4.98 -0.97
N LYS A 146 -0.02 -4.46 -2.01
CA LYS A 146 0.99 -3.41 -1.86
C LYS A 146 0.41 -2.16 -1.17
N LYS A 147 -0.79 -1.73 -1.57
CA LYS A 147 -1.47 -0.59 -0.92
C LYS A 147 -1.82 -0.87 0.53
N LYS A 148 -2.25 -2.10 0.87
CA LYS A 148 -2.53 -2.49 2.27
C LYS A 148 -1.26 -2.41 3.13
N ILE A 149 -0.13 -2.88 2.61
CA ILE A 149 1.18 -2.80 3.29
C ILE A 149 1.60 -1.33 3.47
N GLU A 150 1.52 -0.53 2.41
CA GLU A 150 1.85 0.90 2.47
C GLU A 150 0.97 1.65 3.47
N GLU A 151 -0.33 1.38 3.50
CA GLU A 151 -1.25 1.99 4.46
C GLU A 151 -0.96 1.56 5.91
N ALA A 152 -0.61 0.29 6.13
CA ALA A 152 -0.20 -0.20 7.44
C ALA A 152 1.09 0.48 7.93
N ASP A 153 2.07 0.65 7.03
CA ASP A 153 3.32 1.34 7.31
C ASP A 153 3.10 2.84 7.56
N GLU A 154 2.26 3.50 6.78
CA GLU A 154 1.87 4.89 6.99
C GLU A 154 1.15 5.08 8.32
N ARG A 155 0.25 4.16 8.68
CA ARG A 155 -0.44 4.16 9.98
C ARG A 155 0.55 3.96 11.13
N ARG A 156 1.55 3.09 10.99
CA ARG A 156 2.63 2.92 11.98
C ARG A 156 3.47 4.19 12.11
N LYS A 157 3.93 4.76 11.00
CA LYS A 157 4.68 6.03 10.97
C LYS A 157 3.87 7.19 11.58
N ALA A 158 2.58 7.26 11.31
CA ALA A 158 1.70 8.28 11.89
C ALA A 158 1.53 8.10 13.41
N ARG A 159 1.46 6.86 13.91
CA ARG A 159 1.45 6.57 15.35
C ARG A 159 2.77 7.00 16.01
N ASP A 160 3.90 6.66 15.42
CA ASP A 160 5.23 7.00 15.95
C ASP A 160 5.47 8.52 15.90
N ALA A 161 5.05 9.18 14.81
CA ALA A 161 5.09 10.63 14.70
C ALA A 161 4.23 11.31 15.77
N LYS A 162 3.03 10.79 16.08
CA LYS A 162 2.19 11.31 17.17
C LYS A 162 2.83 11.14 18.54
N LYS A 163 3.43 9.98 18.81
CA LYS A 163 4.18 9.71 20.06
C LYS A 163 5.33 10.70 20.24
N LEU A 164 6.15 10.89 19.19
CA LEU A 164 7.33 11.75 19.22
C LEU A 164 7.00 13.25 19.04
N SER A 165 5.81 13.61 18.57
CA SER A 165 5.45 15.00 18.26
C SER A 165 5.64 15.94 19.46
N LYS A 166 5.27 15.51 20.66
CA LYS A 166 5.42 16.35 21.87
C LYS A 166 6.89 16.57 22.23
N GLU A 167 7.69 15.51 22.16
CA GLU A 167 9.12 15.60 22.43
C GLU A 167 9.84 16.44 21.38
N ILE A 168 9.55 16.24 20.09
CA ILE A 168 10.10 17.03 18.99
C ILE A 168 9.75 18.52 19.16
N GLN A 169 8.51 18.84 19.54
CA GLN A 169 8.12 20.23 19.81
C GLN A 169 8.89 20.83 20.98
N ALA A 170 9.05 20.09 22.08
CA ALA A 170 9.82 20.53 23.23
C ALA A 170 11.31 20.70 22.92
N GLN A 171 11.91 19.76 22.17
CA GLN A 171 13.29 19.85 21.70
C GLN A 171 13.49 21.04 20.76
N LYS A 172 12.61 21.26 19.78
CA LYS A 172 12.66 22.43 18.88
C LYS A 172 12.56 23.76 19.63
N LEU A 173 11.73 23.84 20.67
CA LEU A 173 11.65 25.03 21.52
C LEU A 173 12.95 25.26 22.31
N LYS A 174 13.54 24.19 22.88
CA LYS A 174 14.83 24.25 23.57
C LYS A 174 15.95 24.66 22.61
N GLU A 175 15.99 24.11 21.41
CA GLU A 175 16.98 24.45 20.38
C GLU A 175 16.85 25.90 19.93
N ARG A 176 15.64 26.38 19.63
CA ARG A 176 15.41 27.80 19.31
C ARG A 176 15.81 28.73 20.45
N ALA A 177 15.59 28.32 21.71
CA ALA A 177 16.01 29.11 22.86
C ALA A 177 17.54 29.14 23.02
N LYS A 178 18.23 28.03 22.73
CA LYS A 178 19.70 27.96 22.69
C LYS A 178 20.26 28.84 21.57
N GLN A 179 19.75 28.70 20.34
CA GLN A 179 20.13 29.53 19.20
C GLN A 179 19.98 31.03 19.50
N LYS A 180 18.83 31.45 20.05
CA LYS A 180 18.64 32.86 20.47
C LYS A 180 19.66 33.33 21.49
N LYS A 181 20.05 32.47 22.45
CA LYS A 181 21.09 32.82 23.44
C LYS A 181 22.45 32.95 22.78
N GLU A 182 22.82 32.01 21.91
CA GLU A 182 24.06 32.02 21.14
C GLU A 182 24.14 33.26 20.23
N ASP A 183 23.04 33.63 19.57
CA ASP A 183 22.94 34.85 18.76
C ASP A 183 23.07 36.13 19.61
N ILE A 184 22.44 36.18 20.80
CA ILE A 184 22.60 37.31 21.70
C ILE A 184 24.05 37.41 22.21
N GLU A 185 24.68 36.27 22.50
CA GLU A 185 26.07 36.22 22.93
C GLU A 185 27.05 36.62 21.82
N SER A 186 26.80 36.19 20.57
CA SER A 186 27.60 36.60 19.41
C SER A 186 27.47 38.11 19.16
N VAL A 187 26.26 38.67 19.23
CA VAL A 187 26.02 40.12 19.15
C VAL A 187 26.67 40.88 20.31
N LYS A 188 26.61 40.36 21.55
CA LYS A 188 27.30 40.96 22.70
C LYS A 188 28.82 40.94 22.52
N LYS A 189 29.39 39.82 22.06
CA LYS A 189 30.82 39.69 21.73
C LYS A 189 31.21 40.70 20.65
N TRP A 190 30.42 40.83 19.59
CA TRP A 190 30.65 41.81 18.52
C TRP A 190 30.55 43.26 19.02
N ARG A 191 29.53 43.59 19.85
CA ARG A 191 29.43 44.90 20.51
C ARG A 191 30.64 45.20 21.40
N LYS A 192 31.09 44.22 22.20
CA LYS A 192 32.26 44.36 23.07
C LYS A 192 33.54 44.52 22.24
N GLN A 193 33.69 43.76 21.16
CA GLN A 193 34.81 43.87 20.23
C GLN A 193 34.81 45.25 19.52
N ARG A 194 33.65 45.77 19.11
CA ARG A 194 33.49 47.11 18.53
C ARG A 194 33.84 48.22 19.53
N GLN A 195 33.50 48.05 20.80
CA GLN A 195 33.91 48.97 21.88
C GLN A 195 35.42 48.89 22.17
N GLN A 196 36.01 47.70 22.11
CA GLN A 196 37.45 47.49 22.33
C GLN A 196 38.31 47.89 21.13
N SER A 197 37.78 47.84 19.90
CA SER A 197 38.47 48.29 18.69
C SER A 197 38.45 49.81 18.49
N GLY A 198 38.02 50.58 19.50
CA GLY A 198 38.21 52.04 19.52
C GLY A 198 37.35 52.84 18.55
N PHE A 199 36.16 52.36 18.16
CA PHE A 199 35.23 53.23 17.43
C PHE A 199 34.66 54.27 18.40
N ALA A 200 35.16 55.50 18.30
CA ALA A 200 34.83 56.63 19.17
C ALA A 200 33.35 57.05 19.06
N GLY A 201 32.87 57.67 20.13
CA GLY A 201 31.47 57.96 20.42
C GLY A 201 30.65 58.61 19.29
N GLY A 202 29.43 58.11 19.16
CA GLY A 202 28.30 58.80 18.56
C GLY A 202 27.14 58.77 19.57
N ASP A 203 26.55 59.93 19.78
CA ASP A 203 25.75 60.38 20.91
C ASP A 203 24.42 59.62 21.15
N LYS A 204 23.89 59.78 22.36
CA LYS A 204 22.54 59.39 22.79
C LYS A 204 21.50 60.08 21.89
N GLY A 205 21.13 59.44 20.78
CA GLY A 205 20.12 60.01 19.88
C GLY A 205 20.03 59.38 18.50
N SER A 206 20.96 58.51 18.09
CA SER A 206 20.77 57.77 16.84
C SER A 206 19.81 56.60 17.08
N GLU A 207 18.55 56.84 16.80
CA GLU A 207 17.75 55.89 16.03
C GLU A 207 18.70 55.09 15.14
N LEU A 208 18.88 53.81 15.46
CA LEU A 208 19.68 52.93 14.65
C LEU A 208 18.88 52.76 13.36
N ASP A 209 19.07 53.70 12.44
CA ASP A 209 18.85 53.51 11.02
C ASP A 209 19.87 52.44 10.58
N LEU A 210 19.60 51.20 11.01
CA LEU A 210 19.82 50.08 10.12
C LEU A 210 18.93 50.41 8.95
N ALA A 211 19.50 51.12 7.98
CA ALA A 211 19.04 51.13 6.62
C ALA A 211 18.97 49.66 6.21
N PHE A 212 17.82 49.04 6.47
CA PHE A 212 17.31 47.99 5.66
C PHE A 212 17.19 48.67 4.30
N GLU A 213 18.20 48.45 3.48
CA GLU A 213 18.30 48.88 2.09
C GLU A 213 17.23 48.13 1.28
N ASP A 214 15.98 48.38 1.66
CA ASP A 214 14.71 48.02 1.03
C ASP A 214 13.57 48.66 1.84
N GLY A 215 13.72 49.96 2.12
CA GLY A 215 12.66 50.83 2.61
C GLY A 215 11.62 51.07 1.52
N LYS A 216 10.84 50.04 1.16
CA LYS A 216 9.46 50.31 0.74
C LYS A 216 8.68 50.54 2.02
N PRO A 217 8.20 51.77 2.31
CA PRO A 217 7.23 51.94 3.39
C PRO A 217 6.09 50.97 3.09
N PHE A 218 5.68 50.18 4.07
CA PHE A 218 4.50 49.34 3.94
C PHE A 218 3.30 50.28 3.76
N GLU A 219 3.01 50.61 2.50
CA GLU A 219 1.77 51.23 2.10
C GLU A 219 0.68 50.24 2.49
N LYS A 220 -0.06 50.61 3.53
CA LYS A 220 -1.31 49.95 3.89
C LYS A 220 -2.26 50.21 2.74
N SER A 221 -2.18 49.38 1.70
CA SER A 221 -2.97 49.55 0.50
C SER A 221 -4.45 49.56 0.90
N SER A 222 -5.07 50.73 0.80
CA SER A 222 -6.52 50.91 0.92
C SER A 222 -7.23 50.39 -0.33
N ASN A 223 -6.65 49.34 -0.94
CA ASN A 223 -7.20 48.61 -2.06
C ASN A 223 -8.47 47.91 -1.58
N LYS A 224 -9.56 48.68 -1.57
CA LYS A 224 -10.92 48.19 -1.77
C LYS A 224 -10.84 47.30 -3.01
N ARG A 225 -10.77 45.99 -2.78
CA ARG A 225 -10.90 44.99 -3.84
C ARG A 225 -12.23 45.28 -4.55
N PRO A 226 -12.21 45.61 -5.85
CA PRO A 226 -13.45 45.85 -6.57
C PRO A 226 -14.28 44.56 -6.54
N GLY A 227 -15.47 44.62 -5.94
CA GLY A 227 -16.41 43.50 -5.89
C GLY A 227 -16.57 42.76 -4.55
N VAL A 228 -16.00 43.24 -3.43
CA VAL A 228 -16.19 42.61 -2.10
C VAL A 228 -16.65 43.65 -1.06
N ALA A 229 -17.79 43.42 -0.42
CA ALA A 229 -18.31 44.29 0.64
C ALA A 229 -17.51 44.12 1.94
N PRO A 230 -17.34 45.18 2.76
CA PRO A 230 -16.70 45.07 4.07
C PRO A 230 -17.47 44.07 4.97
N GLY A 231 -16.86 42.92 5.29
CA GLY A 231 -17.47 41.86 6.10
C GLY A 231 -17.63 40.51 5.40
N ASP A 232 -17.37 40.42 4.09
CA ASP A 232 -17.51 39.17 3.34
C ASP A 232 -16.24 38.29 3.45
N ARG A 233 -16.37 37.16 4.17
CA ARG A 233 -15.30 36.15 4.34
C ARG A 233 -15.18 35.17 3.18
N SER A 234 -16.00 35.30 2.12
CA SER A 234 -16.08 34.31 1.02
C SER A 234 -15.05 34.50 -0.11
N GLY A 235 -14.16 35.49 0.00
CA GLY A 235 -12.97 35.59 -0.88
C GLY A 235 -13.25 35.91 -2.35
N GLY A 236 -14.40 36.50 -2.69
CA GLY A 236 -14.66 37.04 -4.03
C GLY A 236 -14.84 36.02 -5.15
N LYS A 237 -15.02 34.72 -4.84
CA LYS A 237 -15.22 33.65 -5.83
C LYS A 237 -16.69 33.37 -6.17
N ALA A 238 -17.57 34.35 -5.99
CA ALA A 238 -18.99 34.21 -6.30
C ALA A 238 -19.40 35.26 -7.34
N ARG A 239 -18.90 35.14 -8.58
CA ARG A 239 -19.56 35.54 -9.84
C ARG A 239 -18.58 35.51 -11.01
N GLN A 240 -18.33 34.32 -11.55
CA GLN A 240 -18.09 34.18 -12.99
C GLN A 240 -18.86 32.97 -13.52
N GLY A 241 -19.77 33.30 -14.43
CA GLY A 241 -20.58 32.49 -15.34
C GLY A 241 -20.67 30.99 -15.15
N VAL A 242 -21.82 30.53 -14.64
CA VAL A 242 -22.56 29.37 -15.22
C VAL A 242 -24.06 29.59 -14.95
N LYS A 243 -24.86 29.72 -16.02
CA LYS A 243 -26.32 29.58 -15.99
C LYS A 243 -26.66 28.14 -15.63
N VAL A 244 -26.93 27.83 -14.37
CA VAL A 244 -27.63 26.60 -13.97
C VAL A 244 -28.61 26.96 -12.87
N GLY A 245 -29.85 26.48 -13.02
CA GLY A 245 -30.99 26.80 -12.17
C GLY A 245 -30.70 26.69 -10.67
N LYS A 246 -31.41 27.51 -9.90
CA LYS A 246 -31.40 27.52 -8.43
C LYS A 246 -31.34 26.08 -7.90
N LYS A 247 -30.17 25.65 -7.42
CA LYS A 247 -30.08 24.43 -6.60
C LYS A 247 -30.97 24.69 -5.38
N PRO A 248 -32.03 23.90 -5.14
CA PRO A 248 -32.85 24.08 -3.95
C PRO A 248 -31.95 23.91 -2.72
N LYS A 249 -32.15 24.78 -1.72
CA LYS A 249 -31.37 24.71 -0.49
C LYS A 249 -31.60 23.32 0.08
N LYS A 250 -30.53 22.64 0.51
CA LYS A 250 -30.61 21.29 1.13
C LYS A 250 -31.62 21.22 2.29
N ARG A 251 -32.06 22.36 2.83
CA ARG A 251 -33.12 22.49 3.83
C ARG A 251 -34.51 22.34 3.21
N ASP A 252 -34.82 22.99 2.08
CA ASP A 252 -36.13 22.92 1.41
C ASP A 252 -36.49 21.48 0.98
N ILE A 253 -35.51 20.72 0.46
CA ILE A 253 -35.70 19.29 0.13
C ILE A 253 -35.89 18.43 1.38
N LYS A 254 -35.21 18.78 2.48
CA LYS A 254 -35.34 18.05 3.75
C LYS A 254 -36.67 18.36 4.42
N ASP A 255 -37.15 19.60 4.32
CA ASP A 255 -38.43 20.02 4.86
C ASP A 255 -39.59 19.47 4.02
N SER A 256 -39.44 19.34 2.69
CA SER A 256 -40.43 18.63 1.86
C SER A 256 -40.46 17.14 2.15
N LYS A 257 -39.30 16.52 2.42
CA LYS A 257 -39.20 15.08 2.69
C LYS A 257 -39.56 14.69 4.13
N PHE A 258 -39.34 15.57 5.10
CA PHE A 258 -39.46 15.24 6.53
C PHE A 258 -40.34 16.22 7.33
N GLY A 259 -40.92 17.24 6.71
CA GLY A 259 -41.62 18.34 7.38
C GLY A 259 -40.65 19.36 8.01
N TYR A 260 -41.15 20.56 8.28
CA TYR A 260 -40.37 21.62 8.93
C TYR A 260 -39.97 21.19 10.35
N GLY A 261 -38.67 21.08 10.63
CA GLY A 261 -38.17 20.77 11.98
C GLY A 261 -37.27 19.54 12.13
N GLY A 262 -36.82 18.88 11.05
CA GLY A 262 -35.81 17.80 11.15
C GLY A 262 -36.32 16.50 11.80
N ARG A 263 -35.52 15.43 11.67
CA ARG A 263 -35.86 14.00 11.88
C ARG A 263 -36.82 13.73 13.05
N LYS A 264 -38.12 13.64 12.76
CA LYS A 264 -39.10 12.96 13.62
C LYS A 264 -38.89 11.46 13.50
N GLY A 265 -38.70 10.78 14.63
CA GLY A 265 -38.23 9.40 14.77
C GLY A 265 -39.22 8.32 14.35
N SER A 266 -39.82 8.39 13.16
CA SER A 266 -40.74 7.38 12.62
C SER A 266 -40.24 6.89 11.26
N LYS A 267 -39.00 6.37 11.24
CA LYS A 267 -38.29 5.97 10.01
C LYS A 267 -38.69 4.60 9.42
N LYS A 268 -39.89 4.09 9.73
CA LYS A 268 -40.41 2.84 9.13
C LYS A 268 -41.95 2.82 9.07
N GLN A 269 -42.58 3.86 8.54
CA GLN A 269 -44.00 3.78 8.17
C GLN A 269 -44.18 4.19 6.70
N ASN A 270 -44.88 3.34 5.95
CA ASN A 270 -45.26 3.60 4.56
C ASN A 270 -46.25 4.77 4.52
N MET A 271 -46.04 5.73 3.63
CA MET A 271 -47.01 6.81 3.41
C MET A 271 -48.13 6.29 2.48
N ALA A 272 -49.33 6.85 2.61
CA ALA A 272 -50.52 6.40 1.85
C ALA A 272 -50.33 6.44 0.32
N GLU A 273 -49.40 7.26 -0.19
CA GLU A 273 -49.08 7.31 -1.61
C GLU A 273 -48.09 6.21 -2.05
N THR A 274 -47.30 5.66 -1.13
CA THR A 274 -46.26 4.66 -1.44
C THR A 274 -46.78 3.22 -1.44
N THR A 275 -48.04 2.99 -1.03
CA THR A 275 -48.62 1.63 -0.97
C THR A 275 -49.10 1.11 -2.34
N ASN A 276 -49.19 1.97 -3.37
CA ASN A 276 -49.73 1.58 -4.68
C ASN A 276 -48.73 1.70 -5.87
N GLU A 277 -47.45 2.03 -5.63
CA GLU A 277 -46.44 2.04 -6.71
C GLU A 277 -45.79 0.66 -6.91
N LEU A 278 -46.32 -0.15 -7.84
CA LEU A 278 -45.78 -1.46 -8.24
C LEU A 278 -44.79 -1.40 -9.42
N ARG A 279 -44.25 -0.21 -9.74
CA ARG A 279 -43.48 0.05 -10.99
C ARG A 279 -42.09 -0.63 -11.04
N GLY A 280 -41.66 -1.31 -9.98
CA GLY A 280 -40.35 -1.96 -9.88
C GLY A 280 -40.35 -3.49 -10.06
N PHE A 281 -41.50 -4.14 -10.26
CA PHE A 281 -41.56 -5.60 -10.37
C PHE A 281 -41.52 -6.04 -11.85
N ASN A 282 -40.33 -6.08 -12.44
CA ASN A 282 -40.14 -6.68 -13.77
C ASN A 282 -40.23 -8.21 -13.66
N LYS A 283 -41.32 -8.77 -14.19
CA LYS A 283 -41.61 -10.20 -14.25
C LYS A 283 -41.51 -10.70 -15.70
N ASP A 284 -40.38 -10.44 -16.35
CA ASP A 284 -40.01 -11.08 -17.63
C ASP A 284 -38.99 -12.17 -17.31
N SER A 285 -39.43 -13.35 -16.86
CA SER A 285 -39.87 -14.47 -17.68
C SER A 285 -38.69 -15.26 -18.29
N LEU A 286 -38.08 -16.07 -17.42
CA LEU A 286 -37.78 -17.49 -17.62
C LEU A 286 -38.13 -18.02 -19.02
N SER A 287 -37.13 -18.17 -19.89
CA SER A 287 -37.27 -18.89 -21.15
C SER A 287 -37.37 -20.40 -20.87
N GLY A 288 -38.54 -20.94 -21.21
CA GLY A 288 -38.93 -22.32 -20.93
C GLY A 288 -38.08 -23.35 -21.66
N ASN A 289 -37.58 -24.30 -20.88
CA ASN A 289 -36.96 -25.53 -21.33
C ASN A 289 -38.02 -26.39 -22.07
N LYS A 290 -37.88 -26.58 -23.38
CA LYS A 290 -38.80 -27.41 -24.19
C LYS A 290 -38.04 -28.26 -25.19
N LYS A 291 -37.45 -29.36 -24.72
CA LYS A 291 -37.15 -30.53 -25.56
C LYS A 291 -37.41 -31.83 -24.79
N ARG A 292 -38.56 -32.46 -25.07
CA ARG A 292 -38.72 -33.92 -24.99
C ARG A 292 -39.90 -34.41 -25.84
N LYS A 293 -39.61 -35.48 -26.59
CA LYS A 293 -40.44 -36.40 -27.41
C LYS A 293 -40.62 -36.05 -28.91
N ARG A 294 -39.89 -36.75 -29.76
CA ARG A 294 -40.27 -38.11 -30.22
C ARG A 294 -39.04 -39.01 -30.19
#